data_AF-A0A1L3GCS4-F1
#
_entry.id   AF-A0A1L3GCS4-F1
#
_cell.length_a   1.000
_cell.length_b   1.000
_cell.length_c   1.000
_cell.angle_alpha   90.00
_cell.angle_beta   90.00
_cell.angle_gamma   90.00
#
_symmetry.space_group_name_H-M   'P 1'
#
loop_
_entity.id
_entity.type
_entity.pdbx_description
1 polymer ?
#
loop_
_entity_poly.entity_id
_entity_poly.type
_entity_poly.pdbx_seq_one_letter_code
_entity_poly.pdbx_strand_id
1 'polypeptide(L)'
;MTGTMSDLRYLLVAALLFGGLAFAPPALSSTAAKTDKQSANRVIVSEIETDAFTGALIADLEAGGFRVSQGYAALYTQQDCYDRTYPVLKNCFQANPAAPYVLPVVKLWPDEYVDPASVNAFVETDPGYSVTYRLDQREALVIYGEMPPPGRYMGLQTFAFSGHGLWKTKDYEMWANTPDLPFPMQYLFSTIPPDNPGSHRIITLSSLGDVVNNMVMERQSGYPFGEMRYFIVTPSAATDRAVREALQAQGVADNHIFTEQIPRQDEFGPIGPLGMGKNAIDFFTAFRYAVPDDNVAAEIWRANPPLKVLRVRAQESLGPAQRYGSLFYAPRTANSELDMEADLEDLVAAVCESVSNNTDLTSPDCAQLPPDSSFLANLVSDYGWTGPYCRDIGMDCLGDQQEAAYYFSTPRPTGSGEVYAVVATLATETDNAVYVGLSANDASIMGGVPNGTLLDTQLKGSADVYASTVANTDKFFVRYFTDNCAALEDVPGGMENCTEISGMSTQGDPALQGMIIISLRNYIAPGTTSGPDPSKLLTPRILTFTAP
;
A
#
# COMPACT_ATOMS: atom_id res chain seq x y z
N MET A 1 -12.11 -51.13 18.47
CA MET A 1 -12.15 -52.05 19.64
C MET A 1 -11.80 -51.23 20.87
N THR A 2 -12.74 -51.19 21.82
CA THR A 2 -12.61 -50.94 23.27
C THR A 2 -11.20 -50.60 23.79
N GLY A 3 -10.99 -49.41 24.33
CA GLY A 3 -10.99 -49.16 25.79
C GLY A 3 -9.64 -48.53 26.17
N THR A 4 -9.43 -47.75 27.24
CA THR A 4 -10.22 -47.35 28.41
C THR A 4 -9.46 -46.23 29.13
N MET A 5 -10.24 -45.37 29.79
CA MET A 5 -10.00 -44.46 30.93
C MET A 5 -8.80 -44.73 31.86
N SER A 6 -8.21 -43.65 32.41
CA SER A 6 -8.16 -43.31 33.85
C SER A 6 -7.17 -42.13 34.08
N ASP A 7 -7.60 -40.91 34.40
CA ASP A 7 -7.98 -40.37 35.72
C ASP A 7 -6.85 -40.24 36.78
N LEU A 8 -6.49 -38.96 37.05
CA LEU A 8 -6.67 -38.24 38.33
C LEU A 8 -5.57 -38.25 39.45
N ARG A 9 -5.13 -37.01 39.79
CA ARG A 9 -4.96 -36.35 41.13
C ARG A 9 -3.57 -36.04 41.73
N TYR A 10 -3.36 -34.72 41.86
CA TYR A 10 -2.97 -33.89 43.03
C TYR A 10 -1.80 -34.29 43.96
N LEU A 11 -0.88 -33.33 44.22
CA LEU A 11 -0.76 -32.64 45.52
C LEU A 11 0.26 -31.48 45.52
N LEU A 12 -0.15 -30.37 46.15
CA LEU A 12 0.67 -29.26 46.65
C LEU A 12 1.53 -29.70 47.85
N VAL A 13 2.65 -29.00 48.10
CA VAL A 13 2.98 -28.28 49.36
C VAL A 13 4.35 -27.59 49.24
N ALA A 14 4.42 -26.38 49.80
CA ALA A 14 5.53 -25.43 49.81
C ALA A 14 6.57 -25.68 50.94
N ALA A 15 7.76 -25.05 50.82
CA ALA A 15 8.28 -24.02 51.75
C ALA A 15 9.82 -24.01 52.01
N LEU A 16 10.43 -22.85 51.72
CA LEU A 16 11.39 -22.03 52.52
C LEU A 16 12.94 -22.29 52.58
N LEU A 17 13.64 -21.25 52.09
CA LEU A 17 14.71 -20.39 52.69
C LEU A 17 16.13 -20.90 53.04
N PHE A 18 17.14 -20.20 52.49
CA PHE A 18 18.30 -19.48 53.10
C PHE A 18 19.01 -18.73 51.94
N GLY A 19 19.49 -17.47 51.93
CA GLY A 19 19.70 -16.43 52.93
C GLY A 19 21.19 -16.00 53.02
N GLY A 20 21.57 -14.83 52.46
CA GLY A 20 22.83 -14.09 52.75
C GLY A 20 23.54 -13.47 51.51
N LEU A 21 23.33 -12.19 51.16
CA LEU A 21 24.13 -10.96 51.52
C LEU A 21 25.53 -10.91 50.86
N ALA A 22 26.06 -9.83 50.29
CA ALA A 22 25.65 -8.47 49.92
C ALA A 22 26.87 -7.83 49.18
N PHE A 23 26.67 -6.92 48.23
CA PHE A 23 27.45 -5.66 48.05
C PHE A 23 26.80 -4.82 46.93
N ALA A 24 26.37 -3.60 47.28
CA ALA A 24 26.02 -2.50 46.37
C ALA A 24 27.07 -1.39 46.57
N PRO A 25 27.37 -0.51 45.57
CA PRO A 25 26.52 0.68 45.28
C PRO A 25 26.64 1.19 43.81
N PRO A 26 26.17 2.40 43.43
CA PRO A 26 24.95 3.13 43.80
C PRO A 26 24.00 3.36 42.60
N ALA A 27 22.75 3.69 42.94
CA ALA A 27 21.68 4.06 42.04
C ALA A 27 21.88 5.43 41.35
N LEU A 28 21.54 5.49 40.06
CA LEU A 28 21.01 6.69 39.42
C LEU A 28 19.55 6.40 39.05
N SER A 29 18.68 7.14 39.72
CA SER A 29 17.23 7.11 39.61
C SER A 29 16.77 7.62 38.25
N SER A 30 16.06 6.78 37.48
CA SER A 30 14.90 7.25 36.74
C SER A 30 13.73 6.32 37.04
N THR A 31 12.70 6.91 37.63
CA THR A 31 11.44 6.27 38.01
C THR A 31 10.73 5.79 36.74
N ALA A 32 10.69 4.46 36.55
CA ALA A 32 9.77 3.82 35.64
C ALA A 32 8.34 4.02 36.17
N ALA A 33 7.65 5.02 35.64
CA ALA A 33 6.20 5.09 35.76
C ALA A 33 5.62 3.93 34.96
N LYS A 34 4.99 2.97 35.66
CA LYS A 34 4.01 2.07 35.05
C LYS A 34 2.86 2.94 34.55
N THR A 35 2.88 3.29 33.27
CA THR A 35 1.69 3.72 32.56
C THR A 35 0.91 2.47 32.18
N ASP A 36 -0.24 2.29 32.83
CA ASP A 36 -1.29 1.42 32.34
C ASP A 36 -1.52 1.72 30.85
N LYS A 37 -1.33 0.72 30.00
CA LYS A 37 -1.82 0.73 28.62
C LYS A 37 -3.35 0.67 28.66
N GLN A 38 -3.98 1.79 29.01
CA GLN A 38 -5.36 2.03 28.62
C GLN A 38 -5.37 2.29 27.12
N SER A 39 -5.87 1.30 26.36
CA SER A 39 -6.95 1.49 25.39
C SER A 39 -7.10 2.93 24.86
N ALA A 40 -6.13 3.42 24.08
CA ALA A 40 -6.29 4.60 23.25
C ALA A 40 -6.91 4.15 21.92
N ASN A 41 -8.18 3.72 21.95
CA ASN A 41 -9.01 3.53 20.75
C ASN A 41 -10.48 3.36 21.13
N ARG A 42 -11.00 4.30 21.92
CA ARG A 42 -12.44 4.40 22.12
C ARG A 42 -12.87 5.85 22.14
N VAL A 43 -12.85 6.48 20.98
CA VAL A 43 -13.80 7.55 20.70
C VAL A 43 -15.08 6.84 20.29
N ILE A 44 -15.98 6.61 21.24
CA ILE A 44 -17.40 6.48 20.87
C ILE A 44 -17.74 7.86 20.33
N VAL A 45 -17.90 8.00 19.01
CA VAL A 45 -18.26 9.29 18.40
C VAL A 45 -19.69 9.62 18.86
N SER A 46 -19.78 10.38 19.95
CA SER A 46 -20.89 11.33 20.14
C SER A 46 -21.04 12.11 18.84
N GLU A 47 -22.28 12.24 18.32
CA GLU A 47 -22.66 12.94 17.07
C GLU A 47 -21.49 13.61 16.31
N ILE A 48 -21.15 13.11 15.12
CA ILE A 48 -20.12 13.71 14.26
C ILE A 48 -20.39 15.22 14.17
N GLU A 49 -19.48 16.02 14.74
CA GLU A 49 -19.66 17.47 14.81
C GLU A 49 -19.64 18.03 13.38
N THR A 50 -20.80 18.55 12.96
CA THR A 50 -20.98 19.19 11.66
C THR A 50 -20.57 20.66 11.79
N ASP A 51 -19.46 21.04 11.16
CA ASP A 51 -19.07 22.45 11.08
C ASP A 51 -20.02 23.25 10.19
N ALA A 52 -19.92 24.58 10.26
CA ALA A 52 -20.84 25.48 9.56
C ALA A 52 -20.83 25.32 8.03
N PHE A 53 -19.65 25.07 7.43
CA PHE A 53 -19.55 24.84 5.98
C PHE A 53 -20.21 23.51 5.61
N THR A 54 -19.88 22.44 6.33
CA THR A 54 -20.48 21.11 6.13
C THR A 54 -22.01 21.17 6.25
N GLY A 55 -22.52 21.85 7.27
CA GLY A 55 -23.96 22.00 7.50
C GLY A 55 -24.67 22.77 6.38
N ALA A 56 -24.05 23.85 5.89
CA ALA A 56 -24.60 24.62 4.77
C ALA A 56 -24.61 23.82 3.46
N LEU A 57 -23.53 23.08 3.17
CA LEU A 57 -23.44 22.21 1.99
C LEU A 57 -24.48 21.09 2.04
N ILE A 58 -24.65 20.43 3.20
CA ILE A 58 -25.69 19.40 3.38
C ILE A 58 -27.07 20.01 3.11
N ALA A 59 -27.38 21.16 3.70
CA ALA A 59 -28.68 21.82 3.53
C ALA A 59 -28.96 22.20 2.07
N ASP A 60 -27.95 22.69 1.34
CA ASP A 60 -28.07 23.03 -0.09
C ASP A 60 -28.30 21.79 -0.96
N LEU A 61 -27.54 20.72 -0.73
CA LEU A 61 -27.74 19.44 -1.39
C LEU A 61 -29.14 18.87 -1.10
N GLU A 62 -29.60 18.87 0.15
CA GLU A 62 -30.94 18.40 0.52
C GLU A 62 -32.04 19.26 -0.10
N ALA A 63 -31.85 20.58 -0.18
CA ALA A 63 -32.76 21.48 -0.89
C ALA A 63 -32.81 21.17 -2.41
N GLY A 64 -31.68 20.74 -2.99
CA GLY A 64 -31.59 20.17 -4.33
C GLY A 64 -32.17 18.75 -4.47
N GLY A 65 -32.72 18.19 -3.39
CA GLY A 65 -33.35 16.88 -3.35
C GLY A 65 -32.39 15.71 -3.10
N PHE A 66 -31.12 15.95 -2.80
CA PHE A 66 -30.20 14.85 -2.48
C PHE A 66 -30.56 14.23 -1.13
N ARG A 67 -30.31 12.93 -0.99
CA ARG A 67 -30.11 12.32 0.33
C ARG A 67 -28.64 12.42 0.66
N VAL A 68 -28.32 12.91 1.85
CA VAL A 68 -26.94 13.08 2.31
C VAL A 68 -26.73 12.31 3.60
N SER A 69 -25.60 11.65 3.72
CA SER A 69 -25.12 11.10 4.99
C SER A 69 -23.68 11.50 5.23
N GLN A 70 -23.37 11.81 6.49
CA GLN A 70 -22.03 12.21 6.90
C GLN A 70 -21.26 10.99 7.42
N GLY A 71 -20.03 10.85 6.94
CA GLY A 71 -19.01 9.91 7.40
C GLY A 71 -17.85 10.63 8.08
N TYR A 72 -16.70 9.95 8.18
CA TYR A 72 -15.48 10.50 8.78
C TYR A 72 -14.23 9.89 8.13
N ALA A 73 -13.06 10.44 8.43
CA ALA A 73 -11.78 9.87 8.02
C ALA A 73 -11.18 9.03 9.15
N ALA A 74 -10.51 7.94 8.79
CA ALA A 74 -9.78 7.09 9.72
C ALA A 74 -8.37 6.82 9.19
N LEU A 75 -7.38 6.74 10.07
CA LEU A 75 -6.02 6.34 9.71
C LEU A 75 -5.93 4.81 9.70
N TYR A 76 -5.39 4.25 8.62
CA TYR A 76 -5.05 2.84 8.49
C TYR A 76 -3.54 2.66 8.56
N THR A 77 -3.11 1.94 9.59
CA THR A 77 -1.71 1.70 9.93
C THR A 77 -1.33 0.25 9.70
N GLN A 78 -0.03 -0.04 9.79
CA GLN A 78 0.47 -1.42 9.77
C GLN A 78 -0.12 -2.27 10.91
N GLN A 79 -0.36 -1.65 12.08
CA GLN A 79 -0.97 -2.34 13.22
C GLN A 79 -2.42 -2.74 12.93
N ASP A 80 -3.18 -1.87 12.25
CA ASP A 80 -4.54 -2.22 11.81
C ASP A 80 -4.54 -3.41 10.86
N CYS A 81 -3.51 -3.55 10.01
CA CYS A 81 -3.38 -4.78 9.25
C CYS A 81 -3.27 -6.01 10.17
N TYR A 82 -2.33 -5.98 11.11
CA TYR A 82 -2.06 -7.14 11.98
C TYR A 82 -3.26 -7.53 12.82
N ASP A 83 -4.01 -6.53 13.29
CA ASP A 83 -5.12 -6.75 14.21
C ASP A 83 -6.44 -7.05 13.50
N ARG A 84 -6.61 -6.61 12.24
CA ARG A 84 -7.90 -6.62 11.54
C ARG A 84 -7.81 -7.17 10.12
N THR A 85 -6.98 -6.57 9.28
CA THR A 85 -6.99 -6.89 7.84
C THR A 85 -6.47 -8.28 7.55
N TYR A 86 -5.30 -8.65 8.06
CA TYR A 86 -4.75 -9.97 7.83
C TYR A 86 -5.62 -11.11 8.44
N PRO A 87 -6.12 -11.02 9.68
CA PRO A 87 -7.01 -12.03 10.23
C PRO A 87 -8.25 -12.33 9.36
N VAL A 88 -8.76 -11.30 8.68
CA VAL A 88 -10.01 -11.33 7.93
C VAL A 88 -9.82 -11.63 6.44
N LEU A 89 -8.82 -11.01 5.81
CA LEU A 89 -8.59 -11.05 4.36
C LEU A 89 -7.35 -11.85 3.96
N LYS A 90 -6.55 -12.31 4.94
CA LYS A 90 -5.27 -13.01 4.72
C LYS A 90 -4.30 -12.23 3.83
N ASN A 91 -4.39 -10.90 3.82
CA ASN A 91 -3.54 -10.03 3.01
C ASN A 91 -3.45 -8.64 3.68
N CYS A 92 -2.25 -8.08 3.79
CA CYS A 92 -2.03 -6.70 4.22
C CYS A 92 -2.00 -5.68 3.08
N PHE A 93 -2.09 -6.14 1.82
CA PHE A 93 -2.06 -5.32 0.61
C PHE A 93 -0.84 -4.39 0.56
N GLN A 94 0.31 -4.88 1.04
CA GLN A 94 1.57 -4.14 1.12
C GLN A 94 1.45 -2.83 1.91
N ALA A 95 0.61 -2.84 2.96
CA ALA A 95 0.56 -1.75 3.93
C ALA A 95 1.99 -1.35 4.32
N ASN A 96 2.31 -0.06 4.16
CA ASN A 96 3.65 0.45 4.37
C ASN A 96 3.67 1.25 5.68
N PRO A 97 4.42 0.83 6.70
CA PRO A 97 4.48 1.54 7.98
C PRO A 97 5.02 2.97 7.83
N ALA A 98 5.81 3.27 6.79
CA ALA A 98 6.37 4.60 6.56
C ALA A 98 5.38 5.60 5.92
N ALA A 99 4.26 5.12 5.37
CA ALA A 99 3.27 5.95 4.68
C ALA A 99 1.85 5.36 4.89
N PRO A 100 1.28 5.52 6.09
CA PRO A 100 -0.09 5.04 6.37
C PRO A 100 -1.12 5.75 5.50
N TYR A 101 -2.27 5.12 5.33
CA TYR A 101 -3.36 5.63 4.50
C TYR A 101 -4.43 6.30 5.36
N VAL A 102 -5.05 7.36 4.84
CA VAL A 102 -6.30 7.89 5.38
C VAL A 102 -7.45 7.33 4.55
N LEU A 103 -8.39 6.68 5.21
CA LEU A 103 -9.52 5.99 4.59
C LEU A 103 -10.81 6.77 4.88
N PRO A 104 -11.65 7.06 3.87
CA PRO A 104 -12.98 7.58 4.09
C PRO A 104 -13.87 6.46 4.63
N VAL A 105 -14.38 6.65 5.84
CA VAL A 105 -15.40 5.80 6.46
C VAL A 105 -16.76 6.40 6.13
N VAL A 106 -17.59 5.65 5.42
CA VAL A 106 -18.89 6.11 4.96
C VAL A 106 -20.02 5.53 5.81
N LYS A 107 -21.10 6.29 5.95
CA LYS A 107 -22.35 5.75 6.48
C LYS A 107 -23.05 4.90 5.43
N LEU A 108 -23.39 3.68 5.80
CA LEU A 108 -24.06 2.71 4.93
C LEU A 108 -25.52 3.10 4.72
N TRP A 109 -26.06 2.82 3.53
CA TRP A 109 -27.50 2.96 3.32
C TRP A 109 -28.24 1.80 3.97
N PRO A 110 -29.48 2.00 4.47
CA PRO A 110 -30.26 0.91 5.08
C PRO A 110 -30.49 -0.29 4.16
N ASP A 111 -30.51 -0.08 2.84
CA ASP A 111 -30.71 -1.08 1.80
C ASP A 111 -29.41 -1.66 1.23
N GLU A 112 -28.25 -1.18 1.70
CA GLU A 112 -26.94 -1.65 1.25
C GLU A 112 -26.62 -3.00 1.87
N TYR A 113 -26.35 -4.00 1.02
CA TYR A 113 -25.79 -5.24 1.51
C TYR A 113 -24.35 -5.00 1.95
N VAL A 114 -24.05 -5.51 3.14
CA VAL A 114 -22.73 -5.50 3.76
C VAL A 114 -22.28 -6.94 3.85
N ASP A 115 -21.09 -7.25 3.32
CA ASP A 115 -20.50 -8.56 3.55
C ASP A 115 -20.01 -8.64 5.01
N PRO A 116 -20.59 -9.49 5.87
CA PRO A 116 -20.19 -9.58 7.27
C PRO A 116 -18.72 -9.95 7.45
N ALA A 117 -18.11 -10.63 6.47
CA ALA A 117 -16.69 -10.95 6.52
C ALA A 117 -15.83 -9.71 6.36
N SER A 118 -16.26 -8.68 5.63
CA SER A 118 -15.44 -7.49 5.37
C SER A 118 -15.67 -6.32 6.34
N VAL A 119 -16.65 -6.44 7.25
CA VAL A 119 -16.93 -5.40 8.25
C VAL A 119 -15.71 -5.23 9.15
N ASN A 120 -15.27 -3.98 9.33
CA ASN A 120 -14.07 -3.64 10.09
C ASN A 120 -12.76 -4.26 9.59
N ALA A 121 -12.71 -4.75 8.35
CA ALA A 121 -11.51 -5.40 7.83
C ALA A 121 -10.31 -4.46 7.77
N PHE A 122 -10.51 -3.15 7.61
CA PHE A 122 -9.41 -2.17 7.53
C PHE A 122 -9.20 -1.43 8.84
N VAL A 123 -10.25 -0.83 9.38
CA VAL A 123 -10.25 -0.13 10.67
C VAL A 123 -11.52 -0.48 11.42
N GLU A 124 -11.53 -0.28 12.73
CA GLU A 124 -12.76 -0.35 13.50
C GLU A 124 -13.67 0.83 13.16
N THR A 125 -14.92 0.56 12.76
CA THR A 125 -15.91 1.57 12.43
C THR A 125 -17.10 1.52 13.38
N ASP A 126 -17.81 2.64 13.48
CA ASP A 126 -19.06 2.70 14.23
C ASP A 126 -20.15 1.82 13.58
N PRO A 127 -21.14 1.33 14.35
CA PRO A 127 -22.25 0.57 13.79
C PRO A 127 -22.96 1.31 12.64
N GLY A 128 -23.05 0.65 11.48
CA GLY A 128 -23.64 1.24 10.27
C GLY A 128 -22.67 2.06 9.42
N TYR A 129 -21.37 2.02 9.72
CA TYR A 129 -20.32 2.63 8.91
C TYR A 129 -19.36 1.57 8.37
N SER A 130 -18.72 1.87 7.24
CA SER A 130 -17.71 0.99 6.62
C SER A 130 -16.71 1.79 5.79
N VAL A 131 -15.50 1.24 5.66
CA VAL A 131 -14.48 1.72 4.70
C VAL A 131 -14.80 1.24 3.28
N THR A 132 -15.32 0.03 3.16
CA THR A 132 -15.77 -0.51 1.88
C THR A 132 -17.22 -0.14 1.66
N TYR A 133 -17.57 0.25 0.44
CA TYR A 133 -18.89 0.78 0.14
C TYR A 133 -19.32 0.49 -1.29
N ARG A 134 -20.61 0.59 -1.57
CA ARG A 134 -21.15 0.45 -2.92
C ARG A 134 -21.66 1.77 -3.44
N LEU A 135 -21.67 1.93 -4.75
CA LEU A 135 -22.27 3.10 -5.39
C LEU A 135 -23.45 2.67 -6.24
N ASP A 136 -24.58 3.34 -6.06
CA ASP A 136 -25.61 3.41 -7.10
C ASP A 136 -25.14 4.33 -8.25
N GLN A 137 -25.76 4.21 -9.42
CA GLN A 137 -25.44 5.05 -10.58
C GLN A 137 -25.63 6.56 -10.31
N ARG A 138 -26.40 6.94 -9.30
CA ARG A 138 -26.72 8.33 -8.94
C ARG A 138 -26.05 8.79 -7.63
N GLU A 139 -25.07 8.03 -7.15
CA GLU A 139 -24.36 8.37 -5.92
C GLU A 139 -23.04 9.08 -6.19
N ALA A 140 -22.57 9.81 -5.19
CA ALA A 140 -21.20 10.24 -5.09
C ALA A 140 -20.70 10.13 -3.66
N LEU A 141 -19.39 9.95 -3.53
CA LEU A 141 -18.66 10.22 -2.31
C LEU A 141 -17.99 11.59 -2.47
N VAL A 142 -18.23 12.50 -1.54
CA VAL A 142 -17.60 13.82 -1.49
C VAL A 142 -16.63 13.83 -0.32
N ILE A 143 -15.35 14.03 -0.59
CA ILE A 143 -14.29 14.07 0.40
C ILE A 143 -13.64 15.44 0.32
N TYR A 144 -13.45 16.13 1.44
CA TYR A 144 -12.79 17.43 1.42
C TYR A 144 -12.19 17.78 2.76
N GLY A 145 -11.19 18.64 2.75
CA GLY A 145 -10.50 19.08 3.96
C GLY A 145 -9.18 19.72 3.62
N GLU A 146 -8.45 20.09 4.67
CA GLU A 146 -7.10 20.63 4.55
C GLU A 146 -6.13 19.50 4.22
N MET A 147 -5.43 19.64 3.10
CA MET A 147 -4.39 18.70 2.68
C MET A 147 -3.24 18.69 3.70
N PRO A 148 -2.46 17.59 3.76
CA PRO A 148 -1.35 17.47 4.70
C PRO A 148 -0.31 18.60 4.53
N PRO A 149 0.55 18.80 5.55
CA PRO A 149 1.69 19.72 5.43
C PRO A 149 2.63 19.29 4.28
N PRO A 150 3.56 20.18 3.87
CA PRO A 150 4.50 19.89 2.78
C PRO A 150 5.16 18.52 2.87
N GLY A 151 5.28 17.86 1.72
CA GLY A 151 5.98 16.59 1.53
C GLY A 151 6.15 16.32 0.03
N ARG A 152 6.67 15.14 -0.32
CA ARG A 152 6.93 14.82 -1.73
C ARG A 152 5.73 14.26 -2.48
N TYR A 153 4.79 13.66 -1.75
CA TYR A 153 3.67 12.99 -2.39
C TYR A 153 2.40 12.99 -1.52
N MET A 154 1.28 13.28 -2.17
CA MET A 154 -0.04 12.88 -1.70
C MET A 154 -0.95 12.54 -2.88
N GLY A 155 -1.96 11.72 -2.66
CA GLY A 155 -2.97 11.43 -3.67
C GLY A 155 -4.15 10.62 -3.17
N LEU A 156 -5.24 10.69 -3.91
CA LEU A 156 -6.48 9.96 -3.66
C LEU A 156 -6.79 9.03 -4.82
N GLN A 157 -7.11 7.77 -4.50
CA GLN A 157 -7.51 6.78 -5.49
C GLN A 157 -8.60 5.86 -4.94
N THR A 158 -9.52 5.49 -5.81
CA THR A 158 -10.61 4.55 -5.63
C THR A 158 -10.37 3.32 -6.49
N PHE A 159 -10.57 2.17 -5.85
CA PHE A 159 -10.40 0.85 -6.44
C PHE A 159 -11.74 0.13 -6.47
N ALA A 160 -11.95 -0.71 -7.48
CA ALA A 160 -12.88 -1.82 -7.33
C ALA A 160 -12.20 -2.83 -6.40
N PHE A 161 -12.75 -2.99 -5.20
CA PHE A 161 -12.14 -3.78 -4.13
C PHE A 161 -12.52 -5.25 -4.21
N SER A 162 -13.81 -5.54 -4.35
CA SER A 162 -14.31 -6.91 -4.43
C SER A 162 -15.54 -6.99 -5.31
N GLY A 163 -15.80 -8.15 -5.89
CA GLY A 163 -16.93 -8.37 -6.79
C GLY A 163 -17.51 -9.77 -6.66
N HIS A 164 -18.81 -9.90 -6.97
CA HIS A 164 -19.43 -11.21 -7.07
C HIS A 164 -18.87 -11.97 -8.28
N GLY A 165 -18.33 -13.16 -8.06
CA GLY A 165 -17.72 -13.96 -9.10
C GLY A 165 -16.89 -15.10 -8.56
N LEU A 166 -16.21 -15.77 -9.48
CA LEU A 166 -15.16 -16.76 -9.24
C LEU A 166 -14.06 -16.47 -10.27
N TRP A 167 -12.81 -16.67 -9.90
CA TRP A 167 -11.74 -16.71 -10.90
C TRP A 167 -11.89 -17.94 -11.79
N LYS A 168 -11.39 -17.82 -13.01
CA LYS A 168 -11.40 -18.89 -14.01
C LYS A 168 -10.26 -19.86 -13.68
N THR A 169 -10.56 -21.15 -13.56
CA THR A 169 -9.55 -22.19 -13.25
C THR A 169 -8.35 -22.18 -14.20
N LYS A 170 -8.59 -21.97 -15.50
CA LYS A 170 -7.52 -21.90 -16.51
C LYS A 170 -6.52 -20.77 -16.22
N ASP A 171 -7.00 -19.63 -15.70
CA ASP A 171 -6.17 -18.45 -15.47
C ASP A 171 -5.39 -18.64 -14.17
N TYR A 172 -6.03 -19.19 -13.13
CA TYR A 172 -5.35 -19.67 -11.93
C TYR A 172 -4.23 -20.66 -12.26
N GLU A 173 -4.50 -21.69 -13.07
CA GLU A 173 -3.52 -22.71 -13.44
C GLU A 173 -2.37 -22.13 -14.27
N MET A 174 -2.64 -21.19 -15.17
CA MET A 174 -1.60 -20.49 -15.92
C MET A 174 -0.65 -19.74 -14.98
N TRP A 175 -1.19 -18.97 -14.03
CA TRP A 175 -0.38 -18.24 -13.05
C TRP A 175 0.35 -19.17 -12.07
N ALA A 176 -0.28 -20.25 -11.61
CA ALA A 176 0.35 -21.24 -10.73
C ALA A 176 1.54 -21.96 -11.37
N ASN A 177 1.59 -22.02 -12.70
CA ASN A 177 2.68 -22.61 -13.47
C ASN A 177 3.65 -21.56 -14.02
N THR A 178 3.48 -20.27 -13.70
CA THR A 178 4.40 -19.20 -14.09
C THR A 178 5.63 -19.26 -13.16
N PRO A 179 6.84 -19.53 -13.69
CA PRO A 179 8.04 -19.56 -12.88
C PRO A 179 8.37 -18.16 -12.33
N ASP A 180 9.04 -18.13 -11.19
CA ASP A 180 9.60 -16.92 -10.57
C ASP A 180 8.59 -15.77 -10.37
N LEU A 181 7.34 -16.13 -10.07
CA LEU A 181 6.28 -15.16 -9.79
C LEU A 181 6.62 -14.33 -8.53
N PRO A 182 6.65 -12.99 -8.60
CA PRO A 182 7.00 -12.15 -7.44
C PRO A 182 6.02 -12.29 -6.28
N PHE A 183 4.76 -12.61 -6.55
CA PHE A 183 3.74 -12.78 -5.52
C PHE A 183 3.25 -14.23 -5.42
N PRO A 184 3.19 -14.80 -4.21
CA PRO A 184 2.58 -16.09 -3.98
C PRO A 184 1.12 -16.16 -4.43
N MET A 185 0.74 -17.27 -5.07
CA MET A 185 -0.58 -17.48 -5.70
C MET A 185 -1.78 -17.21 -4.78
N GLN A 186 -1.64 -17.51 -3.49
CA GLN A 186 -2.66 -17.29 -2.46
C GLN A 186 -3.09 -15.82 -2.31
N TYR A 187 -2.22 -14.86 -2.66
CA TYR A 187 -2.57 -13.44 -2.62
C TYR A 187 -3.18 -12.94 -3.92
N LEU A 188 -3.07 -13.72 -5.00
CA LEU A 188 -3.54 -13.32 -6.33
C LEU A 188 -4.97 -13.77 -6.59
N PHE A 189 -5.34 -14.95 -6.10
CA PHE A 189 -6.67 -15.52 -6.33
C PHE A 189 -7.32 -15.84 -4.97
N SER A 190 -7.89 -14.82 -4.34
CA SER A 190 -8.49 -14.91 -3.01
C SER A 190 -9.97 -14.52 -2.98
N THR A 191 -10.72 -15.17 -2.09
CA THR A 191 -12.16 -14.98 -1.88
C THR A 191 -12.44 -14.09 -0.67
N ILE A 192 -13.69 -13.62 -0.53
CA ILE A 192 -14.19 -13.00 0.71
C ILE A 192 -15.36 -13.83 1.26
N PRO A 193 -15.25 -14.45 2.45
CA PRO A 193 -14.03 -14.63 3.23
C PRO A 193 -13.00 -15.49 2.50
N PRO A 194 -11.69 -15.39 2.83
CA PRO A 194 -10.62 -16.16 2.21
C PRO A 194 -10.85 -17.67 2.27
N ASP A 195 -10.26 -18.38 1.31
CA ASP A 195 -10.29 -19.84 1.17
C ASP A 195 -11.70 -20.47 1.12
N ASN A 196 -12.74 -19.65 0.85
CA ASN A 196 -14.12 -20.11 0.76
C ASN A 196 -14.62 -20.01 -0.69
N PRO A 197 -14.48 -21.07 -1.50
CA PRO A 197 -14.98 -21.08 -2.89
C PRO A 197 -16.51 -20.97 -2.98
N GLY A 198 -17.24 -21.22 -1.89
CA GLY A 198 -18.69 -21.04 -1.81
C GLY A 198 -19.15 -19.59 -1.57
N SER A 199 -18.22 -18.66 -1.32
CA SER A 199 -18.54 -17.24 -1.12
C SER A 199 -19.06 -16.56 -2.39
N HIS A 200 -18.61 -17.02 -3.57
CA HIS A 200 -18.84 -16.37 -4.86
C HIS A 200 -18.50 -14.87 -4.83
N ARG A 201 -17.49 -14.47 -4.05
CA ARG A 201 -16.97 -13.10 -4.01
C ARG A 201 -15.46 -13.15 -3.96
N ILE A 202 -14.83 -12.38 -4.85
CA ILE A 202 -13.39 -12.37 -5.05
C ILE A 202 -12.82 -10.99 -4.73
N ILE A 203 -11.60 -10.97 -4.21
CA ILE A 203 -10.83 -9.72 -4.04
C ILE A 203 -10.24 -9.35 -5.40
N THR A 204 -10.32 -8.07 -5.76
CA THR A 204 -9.73 -7.55 -6.98
C THR A 204 -8.80 -6.37 -6.77
N LEU A 205 -9.05 -5.52 -5.76
CA LEU A 205 -8.29 -4.28 -5.45
C LEU A 205 -7.63 -3.65 -6.68
N SER A 206 -8.46 -3.27 -7.65
CA SER A 206 -8.05 -2.87 -9.01
C SER A 206 -8.39 -1.41 -9.28
N SER A 207 -7.44 -0.66 -9.84
CA SER A 207 -7.60 0.77 -10.07
C SER A 207 -8.67 1.07 -11.14
N LEU A 208 -9.35 2.21 -10.96
CA LEU A 208 -10.44 2.65 -11.83
C LEU A 208 -10.10 3.93 -12.61
N GLY A 209 -8.82 4.32 -12.63
CA GLY A 209 -8.34 5.55 -13.22
C GLY A 209 -6.92 5.89 -12.79
N ASP A 210 -6.40 6.97 -13.37
CA ASP A 210 -5.20 7.64 -12.86
C ASP A 210 -5.49 8.27 -11.49
N VAL A 211 -4.47 8.34 -10.64
CA VAL A 211 -4.57 8.89 -9.29
C VAL A 211 -4.76 10.41 -9.34
N VAL A 212 -5.62 10.95 -8.48
CA VAL A 212 -5.66 12.40 -8.22
C VAL A 212 -4.56 12.74 -7.21
N ASN A 213 -3.33 12.90 -7.70
CA ASN A 213 -2.15 13.21 -6.87
C ASN A 213 -1.83 14.71 -6.81
N ASN A 214 -0.84 15.09 -5.99
CA ASN A 214 -0.41 16.47 -5.81
C ASN A 214 -0.04 17.17 -7.12
N MET A 215 0.51 16.46 -8.12
CA MET A 215 0.82 17.08 -9.42
C MET A 215 -0.45 17.42 -10.21
N VAL A 216 -1.48 16.57 -10.16
CA VAL A 216 -2.80 16.87 -10.73
C VAL A 216 -3.40 18.09 -10.05
N MET A 217 -3.34 18.13 -8.71
CA MET A 217 -3.86 19.25 -7.92
C MET A 217 -3.12 20.56 -8.23
N GLU A 218 -1.80 20.51 -8.32
CA GLU A 218 -0.95 21.66 -8.58
C GLU A 218 -1.21 22.28 -9.96
N ARG A 219 -1.34 21.44 -10.99
CA ARG A 219 -1.66 21.91 -12.35
C ARG A 219 -3.01 22.62 -12.43
N GLN A 220 -3.98 22.21 -11.61
CA GLN A 220 -5.32 22.77 -11.63
C GLN A 220 -5.48 24.00 -10.73
N SER A 221 -4.83 24.01 -9.57
CA SER A 221 -5.10 24.97 -8.49
C SER A 221 -3.86 25.61 -7.83
N GLY A 222 -2.66 25.33 -8.35
CA GLY A 222 -1.41 25.71 -7.70
C GLY A 222 -1.08 24.84 -6.48
N TYR A 223 -0.04 25.23 -5.74
CA TYR A 223 0.55 24.44 -4.66
C TYR A 223 -0.51 23.80 -3.72
N PRO A 224 -0.52 22.47 -3.54
CA PRO A 224 -1.67 21.80 -2.96
C PRO A 224 -1.55 21.45 -1.47
N PHE A 225 -0.36 21.43 -0.87
CA PHE A 225 -0.17 21.05 0.54
C PHE A 225 -0.64 22.17 1.48
N GLY A 226 -1.27 21.81 2.60
CA GLY A 226 -1.86 22.75 3.56
C GLY A 226 -3.09 23.50 3.04
N GLU A 227 -3.58 23.17 1.84
CA GLU A 227 -4.71 23.86 1.21
C GLU A 227 -5.99 23.05 1.29
N MET A 228 -7.14 23.72 1.24
CA MET A 228 -8.44 23.06 1.13
C MET A 228 -8.64 22.47 -0.28
N ARG A 229 -8.94 21.17 -0.36
CA ARG A 229 -9.26 20.47 -1.63
C ARG A 229 -10.53 19.65 -1.49
N TYR A 230 -11.22 19.46 -2.61
CA TYR A 230 -12.51 18.77 -2.69
C TYR A 230 -12.44 17.67 -3.76
N PHE A 231 -12.90 16.49 -3.41
CA PHE A 231 -12.91 15.30 -4.26
C PHE A 231 -14.33 14.78 -4.41
N ILE A 232 -14.73 14.45 -5.64
CA ILE A 232 -16.01 13.82 -5.96
C ILE A 232 -15.69 12.47 -6.61
N VAL A 233 -16.03 11.37 -5.93
CA VAL A 233 -15.96 10.02 -6.50
C VAL A 233 -17.37 9.63 -6.96
N THR A 234 -17.60 9.45 -8.26
CA THR A 234 -18.95 9.13 -8.76
C THR A 234 -18.94 8.38 -10.08
N PRO A 235 -19.92 7.48 -10.31
CA PRO A 235 -20.17 6.90 -11.63
C PRO A 235 -20.92 7.82 -12.58
N SER A 236 -21.42 9.00 -12.15
CA SER A 236 -22.27 9.84 -13.00
C SER A 236 -21.82 11.29 -13.14
N ALA A 237 -21.62 11.71 -14.39
CA ALA A 237 -21.35 13.10 -14.77
C ALA A 237 -22.50 14.08 -14.42
N ALA A 238 -23.74 13.60 -14.37
CA ALA A 238 -24.87 14.42 -13.93
C ALA A 238 -24.84 14.65 -12.41
N THR A 239 -24.48 13.62 -11.64
CA THR A 239 -24.33 13.73 -10.18
C THR A 239 -23.12 14.59 -9.83
N ASP A 240 -21.99 14.40 -10.52
CA ASP A 240 -20.80 15.25 -10.39
C ASP A 240 -21.13 16.73 -10.56
N ARG A 241 -21.77 17.09 -11.68
CA ARG A 241 -22.11 18.48 -11.99
C ARG A 241 -22.99 19.11 -10.92
N ALA A 242 -24.01 18.39 -10.45
CA ALA A 242 -24.93 18.91 -9.44
C ALA A 242 -24.25 19.08 -8.06
N VAL A 243 -23.38 18.14 -7.65
CA VAL A 243 -22.58 18.27 -6.43
C VAL A 243 -21.58 19.43 -6.54
N ARG A 244 -20.94 19.57 -7.71
CA ARG A 244 -20.02 20.66 -8.04
C ARG A 244 -20.72 22.02 -7.99
N GLU A 245 -21.94 22.12 -8.53
CA GLU A 245 -22.76 23.33 -8.44
C GLU A 245 -23.10 23.69 -6.98
N ALA A 246 -23.43 22.70 -6.14
CA ALA A 246 -23.68 22.92 -4.71
C ALA A 246 -22.42 23.42 -3.97
N LEU A 247 -21.26 22.85 -4.26
CA LEU A 247 -19.97 23.33 -3.71
C LEU A 247 -19.68 24.77 -4.16
N GLN A 248 -19.90 25.10 -5.43
CA GLN A 248 -19.73 26.44 -5.97
C GLN A 248 -20.68 27.45 -5.33
N ALA A 249 -21.92 27.04 -5.02
CA ALA A 249 -22.88 27.87 -4.29
C ALA A 249 -22.39 28.23 -2.87
N GLN A 250 -21.53 27.39 -2.28
CA GLN A 250 -20.84 27.67 -1.01
C GLN A 250 -19.51 28.45 -1.20
N GLY A 251 -19.23 28.92 -2.42
CA GLY A 251 -18.02 29.72 -2.73
C GLY A 251 -16.78 28.90 -3.05
N VAL A 252 -16.90 27.59 -3.24
CA VAL A 252 -15.75 26.75 -3.65
C VAL A 252 -15.41 27.01 -5.12
N ALA A 253 -14.16 27.37 -5.39
CA ALA A 253 -13.69 27.55 -6.76
C ALA A 253 -13.64 26.22 -7.52
N ASP A 254 -14.09 26.22 -8.77
CA ASP A 254 -14.19 25.00 -9.60
C ASP A 254 -12.86 24.26 -9.74
N ASN A 255 -11.77 25.03 -9.84
CA ASN A 255 -10.42 24.49 -9.97
C ASN A 255 -9.91 23.82 -8.68
N HIS A 256 -10.60 23.94 -7.54
CA HIS A 256 -10.28 23.22 -6.30
C HIS A 256 -11.08 21.91 -6.15
N ILE A 257 -11.96 21.60 -7.11
CA ILE A 257 -12.82 20.41 -7.10
C ILE A 257 -12.34 19.40 -8.14
N PHE A 258 -11.92 18.23 -7.66
CA PHE A 258 -11.38 17.13 -8.45
C PHE A 258 -12.37 15.98 -8.52
N THR A 259 -12.53 15.39 -9.69
CA THR A 259 -13.47 14.28 -9.88
C THR A 259 -12.69 13.00 -10.13
N GLU A 260 -12.92 12.00 -9.29
CA GLU A 260 -12.56 10.62 -9.58
C GLU A 260 -13.75 9.93 -10.25
N GLN A 261 -13.60 9.66 -11.54
CA GLN A 261 -14.65 9.08 -12.34
C GLN A 261 -14.69 7.57 -12.13
N ILE A 262 -15.88 7.01 -11.89
CA ILE A 262 -16.09 5.56 -11.94
C ILE A 262 -16.56 5.19 -13.36
N PRO A 263 -15.67 4.67 -14.23
CA PRO A 263 -15.98 4.35 -15.62
C PRO A 263 -17.06 3.28 -15.73
N ARG A 264 -17.73 3.22 -16.88
CA ARG A 264 -18.75 2.18 -17.14
C ARG A 264 -18.17 0.86 -17.63
N GLN A 265 -17.00 0.92 -18.25
CA GLN A 265 -16.34 -0.20 -18.90
C GLN A 265 -14.85 0.09 -19.06
N ASP A 266 -14.07 -0.94 -19.33
CA ASP A 266 -12.70 -0.86 -19.83
C ASP A 266 -12.59 -1.66 -21.15
N GLU A 267 -11.38 -2.00 -21.56
CA GLU A 267 -11.12 -2.77 -22.78
C GLU A 267 -11.56 -4.25 -22.69
N PHE A 268 -11.74 -4.79 -21.48
CA PHE A 268 -12.17 -6.18 -21.26
C PHE A 268 -13.67 -6.30 -21.02
N GLY A 269 -14.34 -5.23 -20.56
CA GLY A 269 -15.79 -5.23 -20.50
C GLY A 269 -16.39 -4.23 -19.52
N PRO A 270 -17.67 -4.41 -19.13
CA PRO A 270 -18.35 -3.55 -18.18
C PRO A 270 -17.73 -3.60 -16.79
N ILE A 271 -17.63 -2.45 -16.12
CA ILE A 271 -17.23 -2.34 -14.71
C ILE A 271 -18.52 -2.28 -13.87
N GLY A 272 -18.77 -3.34 -13.12
CA GLY A 272 -19.98 -3.50 -12.29
C GLY A 272 -20.41 -4.96 -12.11
N PRO A 273 -21.64 -5.20 -11.64
CA PRO A 273 -22.74 -4.23 -11.54
C PRO A 273 -22.55 -3.21 -10.41
N LEU A 274 -23.11 -2.01 -10.62
CA LEU A 274 -23.30 -1.01 -9.57
C LEU A 274 -24.61 -1.27 -8.82
N GLY A 275 -24.78 -0.66 -7.64
CA GLY A 275 -25.99 -0.71 -6.83
C GLY A 275 -25.78 -1.27 -5.43
N MET A 276 -26.86 -1.47 -4.69
CA MET A 276 -26.81 -1.80 -3.25
C MET A 276 -26.85 -3.31 -2.96
N GLY A 277 -27.27 -4.13 -3.93
CA GLY A 277 -27.47 -5.56 -3.75
C GLY A 277 -26.19 -6.37 -3.67
N LYS A 278 -26.27 -7.58 -3.09
CA LYS A 278 -25.15 -8.50 -2.83
C LYS A 278 -24.23 -8.84 -4.01
N ASN A 279 -24.67 -8.60 -5.25
CA ASN A 279 -23.89 -8.89 -6.46
C ASN A 279 -23.11 -7.68 -6.98
N ALA A 280 -23.34 -6.49 -6.43
CA ALA A 280 -22.61 -5.29 -6.82
C ALA A 280 -21.16 -5.34 -6.36
N ILE A 281 -20.32 -4.58 -7.06
CA ILE A 281 -18.92 -4.39 -6.68
C ILE A 281 -18.83 -3.52 -5.43
N ASP A 282 -17.88 -3.85 -4.57
CA ASP A 282 -17.48 -3.00 -3.44
C ASP A 282 -16.33 -2.11 -3.91
N PHE A 283 -16.35 -0.85 -3.49
CA PHE A 283 -15.30 0.13 -3.69
C PHE A 283 -14.50 0.31 -2.40
N PHE A 284 -13.24 0.69 -2.58
CA PHE A 284 -12.33 1.10 -1.51
C PHE A 284 -11.61 2.36 -2.00
N THR A 285 -11.57 3.41 -1.19
CA THR A 285 -10.84 4.65 -1.49
C THR A 285 -9.76 4.84 -0.45
N ALA A 286 -8.59 5.27 -0.87
CA ALA A 286 -7.49 5.61 0.01
C ALA A 286 -6.89 6.95 -0.37
N PHE A 287 -6.57 7.74 0.65
CA PHE A 287 -5.74 8.92 0.55
C PHE A 287 -4.35 8.58 1.12
N ARG A 288 -3.31 8.75 0.31
CA ARG A 288 -1.93 8.49 0.70
C ARG A 288 -1.18 9.81 0.88
N TYR A 289 -0.32 9.85 1.89
CA TYR A 289 0.62 10.95 2.15
C TYR A 289 1.99 10.38 2.53
N ALA A 290 3.02 10.70 1.73
CA ALA A 290 4.34 10.11 1.85
C ALA A 290 5.46 11.16 1.80
N VAL A 291 6.55 10.85 2.50
CA VAL A 291 7.77 11.66 2.61
C VAL A 291 7.47 13.10 3.03
N PRO A 292 6.96 13.31 4.27
CA PRO A 292 6.73 14.64 4.80
C PRO A 292 8.06 15.40 4.97
N ASP A 293 8.02 16.71 4.76
CA ASP A 293 9.17 17.58 5.05
C ASP A 293 9.37 17.75 6.57
N ASP A 294 8.27 17.72 7.33
CA ASP A 294 8.24 17.76 8.80
C ASP A 294 7.41 16.59 9.35
N ASN A 295 8.10 15.61 9.93
CA ASN A 295 7.47 14.44 10.53
C ASN A 295 6.55 14.79 11.71
N VAL A 296 6.85 15.83 12.51
CA VAL A 296 6.01 16.20 13.66
C VAL A 296 4.69 16.80 13.16
N ALA A 297 4.74 17.69 12.17
CA ALA A 297 3.54 18.25 11.56
C ALA A 297 2.70 17.16 10.88
N ALA A 298 3.36 16.21 10.20
CA ALA A 298 2.70 15.07 9.59
C ALA A 298 1.97 14.18 10.60
N GLU A 299 2.61 13.85 11.74
CA GLU A 299 1.98 13.06 12.79
C GLU A 299 0.79 13.78 13.43
N ILE A 300 0.86 15.10 13.61
CA ILE A 300 -0.28 15.91 14.09
C ILE A 300 -1.45 15.82 13.10
N TRP A 301 -1.18 15.97 11.81
CA TRP A 301 -2.22 15.85 10.78
C TRP A 301 -2.81 14.42 10.72
N ARG A 302 -1.96 13.38 10.80
CA ARG A 302 -2.40 11.97 10.78
C ARG A 302 -3.22 11.57 12.00
N ALA A 303 -2.92 12.13 13.18
CA ALA A 303 -3.64 11.83 14.41
C ALA A 303 -5.10 12.31 14.37
N ASN A 304 -5.39 13.34 13.58
CA ASN A 304 -6.74 13.83 13.35
C ASN A 304 -6.88 14.39 11.92
N PRO A 305 -6.98 13.51 10.90
CA PRO A 305 -7.04 13.95 9.52
C PRO A 305 -8.27 14.85 9.33
N PRO A 306 -8.12 16.11 8.92
CA PRO A 306 -9.21 17.09 8.84
C PRO A 306 -10.12 16.85 7.63
N LEU A 307 -10.14 15.63 7.08
CA LEU A 307 -10.95 15.25 5.94
C LEU A 307 -12.38 14.91 6.40
N LYS A 308 -13.34 15.60 5.79
CA LYS A 308 -14.78 15.34 5.89
C LYS A 308 -15.20 14.42 4.76
N VAL A 309 -16.21 13.60 5.04
CA VAL A 309 -16.75 12.61 4.10
C VAL A 309 -18.26 12.75 4.07
N LEU A 310 -18.83 13.00 2.89
CA LEU A 310 -20.27 12.98 2.65
C LEU A 310 -20.58 11.94 1.59
N ARG A 311 -21.57 11.10 1.84
CA ARG A 311 -22.15 10.25 0.81
C ARG A 311 -23.46 10.88 0.36
N VAL A 312 -23.57 11.11 -0.94
CA VAL A 312 -24.69 11.82 -1.54
C VAL A 312 -25.38 10.92 -2.55
N ARG A 313 -26.71 10.91 -2.54
CA ARG A 313 -27.53 10.15 -3.49
C ARG A 313 -28.54 11.08 -4.15
N ALA A 314 -28.36 11.31 -5.45
CA ALA A 314 -29.27 12.12 -6.24
C ALA A 314 -30.64 11.45 -6.39
N GLN A 315 -31.70 12.27 -6.47
CA GLN A 315 -33.04 11.82 -6.84
C GLN A 315 -33.16 11.53 -8.34
N GLU A 316 -34.18 10.75 -8.70
CA GLU A 316 -34.52 10.48 -10.11
C GLU A 316 -34.93 11.75 -10.88
N SER A 317 -35.44 12.76 -10.16
CA SER A 317 -35.82 14.07 -10.71
C SER A 317 -34.65 14.82 -11.36
N LEU A 318 -33.40 14.49 -11.02
CA LEU A 318 -32.20 15.03 -11.67
C LEU A 318 -32.06 14.60 -13.16
N GLY A 319 -32.93 13.73 -13.65
CA GLY A 319 -32.87 13.16 -15.01
C GLY A 319 -32.09 11.83 -15.02
N PRO A 320 -31.86 11.17 -16.16
CA PRO A 320 -31.18 9.87 -16.21
C PRO A 320 -29.73 9.95 -15.70
N ALA A 321 -29.24 8.88 -15.06
CA ALA A 321 -27.83 8.77 -14.69
C ALA A 321 -26.95 8.79 -15.96
N GLN A 322 -26.00 9.71 -16.00
CA GLN A 322 -25.07 9.86 -17.12
C GLN A 322 -23.75 9.18 -16.75
N ARG A 323 -23.57 7.91 -17.11
CA ARG A 323 -22.34 7.16 -16.82
C ARG A 323 -21.15 7.68 -17.62
N TYR A 324 -19.96 7.69 -17.01
CA TYR A 324 -18.70 7.97 -17.70
C TYR A 324 -18.39 6.91 -18.77
N GLY A 325 -17.47 7.26 -19.69
CA GLY A 325 -17.05 6.40 -20.80
C GLY A 325 -16.18 5.22 -20.39
N SER A 326 -15.38 4.74 -21.34
CA SER A 326 -14.36 3.72 -21.07
C SER A 326 -13.23 4.29 -20.22
N LEU A 327 -12.67 3.45 -19.36
CA LEU A 327 -11.42 3.70 -18.67
C LEU A 327 -10.26 3.78 -19.69
N PHE A 328 -9.44 4.81 -19.56
CA PHE A 328 -8.15 4.92 -20.23
C PHE A 328 -7.14 5.49 -19.24
N TYR A 329 -5.95 4.90 -19.19
CA TYR A 329 -4.83 5.45 -18.42
C TYR A 329 -4.04 6.45 -19.26
N ALA A 330 -3.54 7.50 -18.63
CA ALA A 330 -2.61 8.41 -19.27
C ALA A 330 -1.34 7.67 -19.70
N PRO A 331 -0.81 7.92 -20.91
CA PRO A 331 0.49 7.39 -21.32
C PRO A 331 1.58 7.80 -20.32
N ARG A 332 2.45 6.85 -20.00
CA ARG A 332 3.63 7.10 -19.17
C ARG A 332 4.80 7.55 -20.04
N THR A 333 5.70 8.34 -19.45
CA THR A 333 6.95 8.78 -20.08
C THR A 333 8.10 8.62 -19.09
N ALA A 334 9.31 8.44 -19.60
CA ALA A 334 10.53 8.38 -18.81
C ALA A 334 11.73 8.81 -19.65
N ASN A 335 12.79 9.26 -18.97
CA ASN A 335 14.14 9.32 -19.51
C ASN A 335 14.69 7.91 -19.63
N SER A 336 15.33 7.62 -20.75
CA SER A 336 15.89 6.29 -21.01
C SER A 336 17.11 6.07 -20.13
N GLU A 337 17.13 4.94 -19.42
CA GLU A 337 18.28 4.47 -18.64
C GLU A 337 19.12 3.43 -19.39
N LEU A 338 18.67 3.02 -20.58
CA LEU A 338 19.31 1.97 -21.40
C LEU A 338 20.77 2.25 -21.79
N ASP A 339 21.19 3.51 -21.80
CA ASP A 339 22.59 3.87 -22.05
C ASP A 339 23.53 3.53 -20.88
N MET A 340 22.97 3.25 -19.69
CA MET A 340 23.70 2.89 -18.47
C MET A 340 23.69 1.37 -18.20
N GLU A 341 23.18 0.54 -19.12
CA GLU A 341 23.08 -0.92 -18.95
C GLU A 341 24.44 -1.55 -18.64
N ALA A 342 25.48 -1.16 -19.39
CA ALA A 342 26.84 -1.65 -19.16
C ALA A 342 27.38 -1.25 -17.79
N ASP A 343 27.12 -0.01 -17.35
CA ASP A 343 27.60 0.49 -16.05
C ASP A 343 26.87 -0.21 -14.88
N LEU A 344 25.58 -0.56 -15.06
CA LEU A 344 24.85 -1.35 -14.06
C LEU A 344 25.41 -2.77 -13.93
N GLU A 345 25.77 -3.42 -15.05
CA GLU A 345 26.41 -4.74 -15.01
C GLU A 345 27.82 -4.67 -14.39
N ASP A 346 28.59 -3.60 -14.69
CA ASP A 346 29.87 -3.35 -14.03
C ASP A 346 29.71 -3.15 -12.51
N LEU A 347 28.64 -2.46 -12.07
CA LEU A 347 28.31 -2.32 -10.66
C LEU A 347 27.96 -3.66 -10.00
N VAL A 348 27.15 -4.49 -10.65
CA VAL A 348 26.81 -5.84 -10.17
C VAL A 348 28.08 -6.67 -10.00
N ALA A 349 28.97 -6.66 -11.00
CA ALA A 349 30.25 -7.35 -10.94
C ALA A 349 31.13 -6.85 -9.79
N ALA A 350 31.20 -5.53 -9.59
CA ALA A 350 31.96 -4.92 -8.50
C ALA A 350 31.41 -5.28 -7.11
N VAL A 351 30.08 -5.34 -6.95
CA VAL A 351 29.43 -5.80 -5.70
C VAL A 351 29.75 -7.26 -5.44
N CYS A 352 29.65 -8.12 -6.46
CA CYS A 352 30.01 -9.53 -6.37
C CYS A 352 31.46 -9.74 -5.94
N GLU A 353 32.41 -9.06 -6.60
CA GLU A 353 33.83 -9.13 -6.25
C GLU A 353 34.09 -8.62 -4.83
N SER A 354 33.47 -7.49 -4.46
CA SER A 354 33.65 -6.88 -3.14
C SER A 354 33.18 -7.78 -2.01
N VAL A 355 31.98 -8.37 -2.12
CA VAL A 355 31.46 -9.28 -1.09
C VAL A 355 32.31 -10.55 -1.00
N SER A 356 32.64 -11.19 -2.13
CA SER A 356 33.43 -12.43 -2.13
C SER A 356 34.90 -12.25 -1.73
N ASN A 357 35.48 -11.06 -1.91
CA ASN A 357 36.86 -10.79 -1.48
C ASN A 357 37.00 -10.47 0.01
N ASN A 358 35.91 -10.03 0.66
CA ASN A 358 35.92 -9.58 2.06
C ASN A 358 35.10 -10.48 3.00
N THR A 359 34.41 -11.49 2.46
CA THR A 359 33.61 -12.45 3.26
C THR A 359 33.76 -13.86 2.68
N ASP A 360 33.35 -14.87 3.44
CA ASP A 360 33.23 -16.25 2.93
C ASP A 360 31.93 -16.49 2.14
N LEU A 361 31.11 -15.44 1.89
CA LEU A 361 29.82 -15.59 1.24
C LEU A 361 29.97 -15.80 -0.27
N THR A 362 29.07 -16.63 -0.83
CA THR A 362 29.01 -16.92 -2.27
C THR A 362 27.61 -16.64 -2.80
N SER A 363 27.51 -16.32 -4.09
CA SER A 363 26.23 -16.04 -4.74
C SER A 363 26.18 -16.67 -6.14
N PRO A 364 25.14 -17.46 -6.46
CA PRO A 364 24.91 -17.92 -7.82
C PRO A 364 24.48 -16.76 -8.76
N ASP A 365 24.01 -15.65 -8.19
CA ASP A 365 23.57 -14.46 -8.94
C ASP A 365 24.75 -13.66 -9.52
N CYS A 366 25.98 -13.98 -9.08
CA CYS A 366 27.23 -13.45 -9.61
C CYS A 366 27.78 -14.22 -10.81
N ALA A 367 27.07 -15.24 -11.31
CA ALA A 367 27.47 -15.97 -12.51
C ALA A 367 27.31 -15.11 -13.78
N GLN A 368 28.08 -15.43 -14.83
CA GLN A 368 27.99 -14.73 -16.12
C GLN A 368 26.59 -14.78 -16.73
N LEU A 369 25.87 -15.88 -16.52
CA LEU A 369 24.45 -15.97 -16.81
C LEU A 369 23.70 -16.11 -15.48
N PRO A 370 23.20 -15.00 -14.92
CA PRO A 370 22.51 -15.05 -13.65
C PRO A 370 21.12 -15.69 -13.82
N PRO A 371 20.55 -16.30 -12.77
CA PRO A 371 19.20 -16.85 -12.82
C PRO A 371 18.15 -15.73 -12.93
N ASP A 372 16.98 -16.04 -13.52
CA ASP A 372 15.86 -15.10 -13.67
C ASP A 372 15.42 -14.49 -12.32
N SER A 373 15.52 -15.26 -11.23
CA SER A 373 15.23 -14.76 -9.88
C SER A 373 16.10 -13.57 -9.46
N SER A 374 17.28 -13.37 -10.05
CA SER A 374 18.20 -12.25 -9.73
C SER A 374 17.71 -10.88 -10.21
N PHE A 375 16.59 -10.84 -10.93
CA PHE A 375 15.95 -9.63 -11.40
C PHE A 375 14.68 -9.35 -10.59
N LEU A 376 14.42 -8.08 -10.27
CA LEU A 376 13.11 -7.69 -9.78
C LEU A 376 12.18 -7.48 -10.98
N ALA A 377 11.09 -8.24 -11.03
CA ALA A 377 10.12 -8.16 -12.12
C ALA A 377 9.22 -6.94 -11.96
N ASN A 378 8.92 -6.27 -13.08
CA ASN A 378 7.99 -5.17 -13.14
C ASN A 378 6.56 -5.66 -13.41
N LEU A 379 5.62 -5.24 -12.56
CA LEU A 379 4.25 -5.74 -12.64
C LEU A 379 3.56 -5.38 -13.96
N VAL A 380 3.80 -4.19 -14.50
CA VAL A 380 3.09 -3.76 -15.71
C VAL A 380 3.76 -4.32 -16.96
N SER A 381 5.08 -4.17 -17.12
CA SER A 381 5.74 -4.60 -18.36
C SER A 381 5.87 -6.11 -18.50
N ASP A 382 6.09 -6.83 -17.39
CA ASP A 382 6.43 -8.25 -17.46
C ASP A 382 5.19 -9.14 -17.38
N TYR A 383 4.12 -8.61 -16.77
CA TYR A 383 2.91 -9.36 -16.44
C TYR A 383 1.61 -8.74 -16.98
N GLY A 384 1.64 -7.51 -17.50
CA GLY A 384 0.42 -6.79 -17.91
C GLY A 384 -0.51 -6.44 -16.74
N TRP A 385 0.03 -6.44 -15.52
CA TRP A 385 -0.69 -6.40 -14.25
C TRP A 385 -1.30 -5.03 -13.98
N THR A 386 -2.43 -4.79 -14.62
CA THR A 386 -3.20 -3.55 -14.54
C THR A 386 -4.63 -3.85 -14.15
N GLY A 387 -5.33 -2.85 -13.60
CA GLY A 387 -6.71 -3.00 -13.13
C GLY A 387 -7.64 -3.71 -14.12
N PRO A 388 -7.68 -3.31 -15.42
CA PRO A 388 -8.47 -3.97 -16.44
C PRO A 388 -8.14 -5.46 -16.59
N TYR A 389 -6.85 -5.81 -16.69
CA TYR A 389 -6.42 -7.20 -16.84
C TYR A 389 -6.80 -8.06 -15.62
N CYS A 390 -6.52 -7.58 -14.41
CA CYS A 390 -6.86 -8.30 -13.17
C CYS A 390 -8.36 -8.57 -13.04
N ARG A 391 -9.19 -7.57 -13.37
CA ARG A 391 -10.65 -7.72 -13.33
C ARG A 391 -11.16 -8.76 -14.31
N ASP A 392 -10.58 -8.87 -15.51
CA ASP A 392 -11.02 -9.86 -16.51
C ASP A 392 -10.80 -11.30 -16.02
N ILE A 393 -9.68 -11.56 -15.35
CA ILE A 393 -9.32 -12.90 -14.89
C ILE A 393 -9.79 -13.19 -13.45
N GLY A 394 -10.25 -12.16 -12.72
CA GLY A 394 -10.69 -12.28 -11.33
C GLY A 394 -9.54 -12.42 -10.34
N MET A 395 -8.45 -11.69 -10.59
CA MET A 395 -7.24 -11.65 -9.77
C MET A 395 -7.20 -10.38 -8.92
N ASP A 396 -6.58 -10.46 -7.75
CA ASP A 396 -6.20 -9.31 -6.95
C ASP A 396 -5.08 -8.54 -7.62
N CYS A 397 -5.33 -7.26 -7.90
CA CYS A 397 -4.39 -6.35 -8.53
C CYS A 397 -3.43 -5.70 -7.52
N LEU A 398 -3.59 -6.00 -6.23
CA LEU A 398 -2.77 -5.50 -5.13
C LEU A 398 -2.66 -3.97 -5.11
N GLY A 399 -3.74 -3.31 -5.54
CA GLY A 399 -3.81 -1.86 -5.66
C GLY A 399 -2.89 -1.33 -6.74
N ASP A 400 -2.91 -1.90 -7.95
CA ASP A 400 -2.16 -1.42 -9.11
C ASP A 400 -2.30 0.10 -9.25
N GLN A 401 -1.18 0.82 -9.44
CA GLN A 401 -1.23 2.29 -9.53
C GLN A 401 -0.50 2.80 -10.75
N GLN A 402 -1.06 3.87 -11.33
CA GLN A 402 -0.48 4.55 -12.48
C GLN A 402 0.65 5.52 -12.14
N GLU A 403 0.88 5.74 -10.86
CA GLU A 403 1.82 6.74 -10.36
C GLU A 403 3.22 6.22 -10.04
N ALA A 404 3.48 4.92 -10.21
CA ALA A 404 4.81 4.35 -10.02
C ALA A 404 5.15 3.25 -11.02
N ALA A 405 6.44 3.12 -11.32
CA ALA A 405 6.99 1.86 -11.80
C ALA A 405 7.29 0.97 -10.59
N TYR A 406 6.83 -0.28 -10.65
CA TYR A 406 6.80 -1.21 -9.53
C TYR A 406 7.59 -2.46 -9.85
N TYR A 407 8.66 -2.69 -9.09
CA TYR A 407 9.54 -3.85 -9.24
C TYR A 407 9.49 -4.69 -7.97
N PHE A 408 9.40 -6.01 -8.11
CA PHE A 408 9.31 -6.95 -7.00
C PHE A 408 10.24 -8.14 -7.18
N SER A 409 10.87 -8.58 -6.09
CA SER A 409 11.54 -9.87 -6.06
C SER A 409 10.54 -11.01 -5.88
N THR A 410 10.96 -12.23 -6.19
CA THR A 410 10.34 -13.43 -5.61
C THR A 410 10.54 -13.47 -4.09
N PRO A 411 9.74 -14.26 -3.33
CA PRO A 411 9.97 -14.46 -1.91
C PRO A 411 11.37 -15.02 -1.61
N ARG A 412 12.04 -14.43 -0.63
CA ARG A 412 13.42 -14.76 -0.22
C ARG A 412 13.46 -15.16 1.26
N PRO A 413 14.08 -16.30 1.63
CA PRO A 413 14.18 -16.71 3.03
C PRO A 413 15.01 -15.72 3.86
N THR A 414 14.88 -15.76 5.18
CA THR A 414 15.73 -15.00 6.10
C THR A 414 15.98 -15.84 7.35
N GLY A 415 16.99 -15.46 8.13
CA GLY A 415 17.27 -16.08 9.42
C GLY A 415 18.28 -17.22 9.38
N SER A 416 18.88 -17.51 8.22
CA SER A 416 20.00 -18.45 8.08
C SER A 416 21.31 -17.75 7.71
N GLY A 417 21.40 -16.42 7.91
CA GLY A 417 22.57 -15.61 7.54
C GLY A 417 22.63 -15.21 6.06
N GLU A 418 21.53 -15.28 5.32
CA GLU A 418 21.46 -14.78 3.95
C GLU A 418 21.67 -13.25 3.91
N VAL A 419 22.38 -12.78 2.89
CA VAL A 419 22.53 -11.35 2.58
C VAL A 419 21.97 -11.07 1.19
N TYR A 420 21.05 -10.13 1.09
CA TYR A 420 20.44 -9.67 -0.15
C TYR A 420 21.00 -8.30 -0.54
N ALA A 421 21.71 -8.21 -1.66
CA ALA A 421 22.15 -6.93 -2.21
C ALA A 421 21.22 -6.50 -3.35
N VAL A 422 20.55 -5.36 -3.19
CA VAL A 422 19.73 -4.74 -4.23
C VAL A 422 20.59 -3.71 -4.95
N VAL A 423 20.69 -3.82 -6.28
CA VAL A 423 21.50 -2.96 -7.13
C VAL A 423 20.61 -2.42 -8.25
N ALA A 424 20.49 -1.10 -8.37
CA ALA A 424 19.66 -0.48 -9.40
C ALA A 424 20.03 0.98 -9.67
N THR A 425 19.42 1.57 -10.70
CA THR A 425 19.34 3.02 -10.88
C THR A 425 18.53 3.65 -9.74
N LEU A 426 18.98 4.81 -9.28
CA LEU A 426 18.23 5.65 -8.37
C LEU A 426 17.40 6.63 -9.19
N ALA A 427 16.10 6.36 -9.33
CA ALA A 427 15.26 7.08 -10.29
C ALA A 427 15.11 8.60 -10.03
N THR A 428 15.45 9.10 -8.84
CA THR A 428 15.57 10.56 -8.58
C THR A 428 16.80 11.19 -9.23
N GLU A 429 17.86 10.41 -9.47
CA GLU A 429 19.11 10.87 -10.11
C GLU A 429 19.09 10.65 -11.63
N THR A 430 18.12 9.91 -12.14
CA THR A 430 17.84 9.74 -13.59
C THR A 430 16.66 10.58 -14.07
N ASP A 431 16.15 11.49 -13.23
CA ASP A 431 14.97 12.33 -13.50
C ASP A 431 13.72 11.51 -13.89
N ASN A 432 13.56 10.31 -13.30
CA ASN A 432 12.45 9.39 -13.56
C ASN A 432 11.48 9.25 -12.37
N ALA A 433 11.83 9.77 -11.18
CA ALA A 433 10.95 9.78 -10.02
C ALA A 433 11.13 11.06 -9.18
N VAL A 434 10.05 11.57 -8.58
CA VAL A 434 10.14 12.64 -7.55
C VAL A 434 10.56 12.10 -6.19
N TYR A 435 10.34 10.80 -5.94
CA TYR A 435 10.95 10.07 -4.83
C TYR A 435 10.98 8.56 -5.15
N VAL A 436 11.89 7.84 -4.51
CA VAL A 436 12.00 6.38 -4.61
C VAL A 436 11.75 5.74 -3.25
N GLY A 437 10.99 4.65 -3.24
CA GLY A 437 10.81 3.79 -2.07
C GLY A 437 11.35 2.39 -2.34
N LEU A 438 12.30 1.94 -1.53
CA LEU A 438 12.76 0.56 -1.47
C LEU A 438 12.22 -0.06 -0.18
N SER A 439 11.57 -1.22 -0.24
CA SER A 439 10.98 -1.84 0.96
C SER A 439 11.18 -3.35 0.98
N ALA A 440 11.56 -3.88 2.14
CA ALA A 440 11.36 -5.28 2.49
C ALA A 440 9.94 -5.47 3.06
N ASN A 441 9.22 -6.45 2.53
CA ASN A 441 7.87 -6.81 2.94
C ASN A 441 7.86 -8.25 3.45
N ASP A 442 7.17 -8.51 4.56
CA ASP A 442 6.96 -9.84 5.12
C ASP A 442 6.13 -10.69 4.15
N ALA A 443 6.79 -11.74 3.65
CA ALA A 443 6.29 -12.84 2.83
C ALA A 443 4.89 -13.30 3.18
N SER A 444 4.72 -13.54 4.48
CA SER A 444 3.65 -14.35 5.04
C SER A 444 2.35 -13.60 5.23
N ILE A 445 2.40 -12.27 5.22
CA ILE A 445 1.24 -11.41 5.42
C ILE A 445 1.09 -10.33 4.34
N MET A 446 2.08 -10.18 3.45
CA MET A 446 2.17 -9.09 2.48
C MET A 446 2.16 -7.70 3.15
N GLY A 447 2.85 -7.54 4.28
CA GLY A 447 2.95 -6.28 5.03
C GLY A 447 4.38 -5.76 5.10
N GLY A 448 4.60 -4.47 5.33
CA GLY A 448 5.95 -3.93 5.44
C GLY A 448 6.71 -4.47 6.66
N VAL A 449 7.99 -4.80 6.49
CA VAL A 449 8.88 -5.12 7.62
C VAL A 449 9.17 -3.83 8.39
N PRO A 450 9.12 -3.83 9.74
CA PRO A 450 9.53 -2.67 10.53
C PRO A 450 10.94 -2.20 10.17
N ASN A 451 11.11 -0.89 9.94
CA ASN A 451 12.37 -0.28 9.46
C ASN A 451 12.90 -0.82 8.11
N GLY A 452 12.16 -1.69 7.43
CA GLY A 452 12.55 -2.28 6.14
C GLY A 452 12.26 -1.38 4.95
N THR A 453 11.66 -0.20 5.16
CA THR A 453 11.38 0.80 4.11
C THR A 453 12.43 1.91 4.15
N LEU A 454 13.01 2.20 3.00
CA LEU A 454 14.04 3.20 2.76
C LEU A 454 13.58 4.15 1.65
N LEU A 455 13.99 5.41 1.76
CA LEU A 455 13.76 6.44 0.75
C LEU A 455 15.02 6.72 -0.08
N ASP A 456 14.86 7.37 -1.24
CA ASP A 456 15.97 7.79 -2.10
C ASP A 456 17.11 8.49 -1.34
N THR A 457 16.79 9.32 -0.34
CA THR A 457 17.79 10.02 0.49
C THR A 457 18.69 9.08 1.28
N GLN A 458 18.24 7.86 1.57
CA GLN A 458 19.01 6.82 2.26
C GLN A 458 19.73 5.88 1.27
N LEU A 459 19.37 5.92 -0.02
CA LEU A 459 19.99 5.12 -1.07
C LEU A 459 21.09 5.89 -1.80
N LYS A 460 20.96 7.22 -1.90
CA LYS A 460 21.87 8.10 -2.62
C LYS A 460 23.30 7.97 -2.12
N GLY A 461 24.24 7.81 -3.06
CA GLY A 461 25.68 7.71 -2.80
C GLY A 461 26.17 6.34 -2.32
N SER A 462 25.26 5.38 -2.12
CA SER A 462 25.65 4.03 -1.66
C SER A 462 26.51 3.25 -2.67
N ALA A 463 26.42 3.59 -3.96
CA ALA A 463 27.26 2.99 -5.02
C ALA A 463 28.62 3.68 -5.19
N ASP A 464 28.88 4.85 -4.57
CA ASP A 464 30.09 5.65 -4.82
C ASP A 464 31.38 4.97 -4.36
N VAL A 465 31.30 4.00 -3.45
CA VAL A 465 32.45 3.16 -3.06
C VAL A 465 33.04 2.38 -4.25
N TYR A 466 32.29 2.22 -5.34
CA TYR A 466 32.70 1.52 -6.57
C TYR A 466 33.15 2.47 -7.70
N ALA A 467 33.21 3.77 -7.47
CA ALA A 467 33.46 4.78 -8.51
C ALA A 467 34.85 4.70 -9.17
N SER A 468 35.78 3.92 -8.62
CA SER A 468 37.08 3.68 -9.26
C SER A 468 37.02 2.76 -10.48
N THR A 469 35.97 1.95 -10.57
CA THR A 469 35.81 0.91 -11.61
C THR A 469 34.48 0.99 -12.34
N VAL A 470 33.49 1.67 -11.77
CA VAL A 470 32.13 1.81 -12.31
C VAL A 470 31.87 3.27 -12.67
N ALA A 471 31.32 3.53 -13.85
CA ALA A 471 30.88 4.87 -14.24
C ALA A 471 29.46 5.17 -13.72
N ASN A 472 29.07 6.45 -13.65
CA ASN A 472 27.74 6.89 -13.25
C ASN A 472 27.26 6.37 -11.87
N THR A 473 28.17 6.11 -10.92
CA THR A 473 27.79 5.63 -9.56
C THR A 473 26.86 6.59 -8.84
N ASP A 474 26.90 7.88 -9.16
CA ASP A 474 25.99 8.90 -8.65
C ASP A 474 24.52 8.66 -9.05
N LYS A 475 24.27 7.86 -10.07
CA LYS A 475 22.93 7.46 -10.56
C LYS A 475 22.49 6.08 -10.11
N PHE A 476 23.34 5.35 -9.39
CA PHE A 476 23.04 4.00 -8.90
C PHE A 476 22.95 3.96 -7.38
N PHE A 477 22.40 2.87 -6.86
CA PHE A 477 22.49 2.54 -5.44
C PHE A 477 22.79 1.06 -5.24
N VAL A 478 23.39 0.76 -4.09
CA VAL A 478 23.58 -0.60 -3.56
C VAL A 478 23.04 -0.63 -2.13
N ARG A 479 22.07 -1.49 -1.86
CA ARG A 479 21.51 -1.65 -0.51
C ARG A 479 21.48 -3.12 -0.10
N TYR A 480 21.97 -3.40 1.11
CA TYR A 480 21.97 -4.74 1.67
C TYR A 480 20.81 -4.94 2.66
N PHE A 481 20.23 -6.13 2.66
CA PHE A 481 19.27 -6.62 3.65
C PHE A 481 19.74 -7.97 4.19
N THR A 482 19.78 -8.12 5.50
CA THR A 482 20.18 -9.38 6.17
C THR A 482 19.63 -9.40 7.60
N ASP A 483 19.70 -10.53 8.30
CA ASP A 483 19.34 -10.63 9.72
C ASP A 483 20.42 -10.03 10.65
N ASN A 484 21.66 -9.92 10.17
CA ASN A 484 22.79 -9.41 10.93
C ASN A 484 23.78 -8.66 10.03
N CYS A 485 23.78 -7.32 10.10
CA CYS A 485 24.64 -6.50 9.26
C CYS A 485 26.13 -6.72 9.51
N ALA A 486 26.53 -7.26 10.68
CA ALA A 486 27.93 -7.55 10.97
C ALA A 486 28.55 -8.56 9.99
N ALA A 487 27.75 -9.34 9.25
CA ALA A 487 28.23 -10.17 8.16
C ALA A 487 28.93 -9.38 7.03
N LEU A 488 28.77 -8.05 7.01
CA LEU A 488 29.33 -7.13 6.02
C LEU A 488 30.34 -6.15 6.63
N GLU A 489 30.91 -6.44 7.81
CA GLU A 489 31.83 -5.51 8.50
C GLU A 489 33.09 -5.18 7.69
N ASP A 490 33.60 -6.16 6.95
CA ASP A 490 34.80 -6.02 6.11
C ASP A 490 34.47 -5.63 4.66
N VAL A 491 33.19 -5.59 4.26
CA VAL A 491 32.78 -5.16 2.93
C VAL A 491 32.76 -3.64 2.87
N PRO A 492 33.49 -2.99 1.96
CA PRO A 492 33.47 -1.53 1.79
C PRO A 492 32.04 -0.99 1.62
N GLY A 493 31.64 -0.09 2.52
CA GLY A 493 30.28 0.47 2.55
C GLY A 493 29.18 -0.52 2.97
N GLY A 494 29.52 -1.78 3.30
CA GLY A 494 28.56 -2.83 3.64
C GLY A 494 27.73 -2.49 4.86
N MET A 495 28.36 -2.22 6.00
CA MET A 495 27.68 -1.83 7.24
C MET A 495 26.81 -0.57 7.10
N GLU A 496 27.33 0.47 6.45
CA GLU A 496 26.62 1.74 6.26
C GLU A 496 25.40 1.58 5.35
N ASN A 497 25.50 0.70 4.35
CA ASN A 497 24.46 0.43 3.37
C ASN A 497 23.62 -0.81 3.70
N CYS A 498 23.61 -1.27 4.95
CA CYS A 498 22.88 -2.46 5.37
C CYS A 498 21.64 -2.15 6.22
N THR A 499 20.59 -2.96 6.04
CA THR A 499 19.34 -2.94 6.81
C THR A 499 19.14 -4.30 7.48
N GLU A 500 19.02 -4.31 8.80
CA GLU A 500 18.68 -5.54 9.54
C GLU A 500 17.18 -5.84 9.41
N ILE A 501 16.86 -7.04 8.91
CA ILE A 501 15.51 -7.56 8.83
C ILE A 501 15.14 -8.17 10.18
N SER A 502 14.20 -7.54 10.87
CA SER A 502 13.72 -8.01 12.17
C SER A 502 12.26 -7.59 12.40
N GLY A 503 11.64 -8.14 13.44
CA GLY A 503 10.28 -7.76 13.84
C GLY A 503 9.18 -8.17 12.85
N MET A 504 9.44 -9.15 11.99
CA MET A 504 8.43 -9.75 11.13
C MET A 504 7.31 -10.41 11.95
N SER A 505 6.14 -10.52 11.32
CA SER A 505 4.94 -11.04 11.97
C SER A 505 5.10 -12.53 12.28
N THR A 506 4.60 -12.96 13.45
CA THR A 506 4.43 -14.39 13.77
C THR A 506 3.08 -14.94 13.28
N GLN A 507 2.20 -14.05 12.80
CA GLN A 507 1.02 -14.41 12.02
C GLN A 507 1.43 -14.45 10.56
N GLY A 508 0.78 -15.29 9.75
CA GLY A 508 1.13 -15.37 8.34
C GLY A 508 0.75 -16.69 7.73
N ASP A 509 1.00 -16.81 6.45
CA ASP A 509 1.04 -18.10 5.79
C ASP A 509 2.26 -18.89 6.28
N PRO A 510 2.08 -20.11 6.80
CA PRO A 510 3.18 -20.93 7.28
C PRO A 510 4.26 -21.24 6.23
N ALA A 511 3.90 -21.33 4.96
CA ALA A 511 4.84 -21.64 3.87
C ALA A 511 5.77 -20.46 3.52
N LEU A 512 5.38 -19.25 3.91
CA LEU A 512 6.10 -18.00 3.62
C LEU A 512 6.68 -17.36 4.89
N GLN A 513 6.53 -18.02 6.03
CA GLN A 513 7.03 -17.53 7.31
C GLN A 513 8.56 -17.36 7.26
N GLY A 514 9.03 -16.19 7.70
CA GLY A 514 10.46 -15.88 7.67
C GLY A 514 10.99 -15.57 6.26
N MET A 515 10.11 -15.31 5.29
CA MET A 515 10.50 -14.83 3.96
C MET A 515 10.19 -13.34 3.81
N ILE A 516 10.95 -12.67 2.94
CA ILE A 516 10.71 -11.29 2.52
C ILE A 516 10.51 -11.19 1.01
N ILE A 517 9.75 -10.19 0.58
CA ILE A 517 9.72 -9.70 -0.80
C ILE A 517 10.29 -8.29 -0.81
N ILE A 518 11.30 -8.05 -1.64
CA ILE A 518 11.82 -6.72 -1.89
C ILE A 518 10.96 -6.04 -2.95
N SER A 519 10.61 -4.79 -2.69
CA SER A 519 9.86 -3.93 -3.61
C SER A 519 10.62 -2.64 -3.87
N LEU A 520 10.79 -2.24 -5.13
CA LEU A 520 11.31 -0.95 -5.54
C LEU A 520 10.23 -0.19 -6.29
N ARG A 521 10.00 1.07 -5.90
CA ARG A 521 8.89 1.89 -6.36
C ARG A 521 9.38 3.27 -6.75
N ASN A 522 9.29 3.58 -8.04
CA ASN A 522 9.73 4.86 -8.60
C ASN A 522 8.49 5.74 -8.81
N TYR A 523 8.25 6.68 -7.90
CA TYR A 523 7.01 7.46 -7.87
C TYR A 523 7.11 8.74 -8.67
N ILE A 524 6.12 8.95 -9.55
CA ILE A 524 5.86 10.14 -10.37
C ILE A 524 7.08 10.59 -11.17
N ALA A 525 7.04 10.44 -12.48
CA ALA A 525 8.06 11.05 -13.33
C ALA A 525 8.02 12.59 -13.18
N PRO A 526 9.16 13.26 -12.96
CA PRO A 526 9.23 14.71 -12.88
C PRO A 526 8.53 15.40 -14.06
N GLY A 527 7.68 16.39 -13.74
CA GLY A 527 6.92 17.11 -14.75
C GLY A 527 5.74 16.33 -15.35
N THR A 528 5.36 15.17 -14.81
CA THR A 528 4.17 14.40 -15.20
C THR A 528 3.16 14.29 -14.04
N THR A 529 2.12 13.46 -14.20
CA THR A 529 1.17 13.07 -13.15
C THR A 529 1.14 11.55 -12.93
N SER A 530 2.06 10.82 -13.56
CA SER A 530 2.10 9.36 -13.59
C SER A 530 3.52 8.86 -13.33
N GLY A 531 3.65 7.58 -13.00
CA GLY A 531 4.95 6.94 -12.83
C GLY A 531 5.73 6.91 -14.14
N PRO A 532 7.05 6.71 -14.08
CA PRO A 532 7.86 6.54 -15.26
C PRO A 532 7.40 5.33 -16.10
N ASP A 533 7.63 5.41 -17.41
CA ASP A 533 7.44 4.29 -18.32
C ASP A 533 8.50 3.20 -18.03
N PRO A 534 8.10 2.02 -17.50
CA PRO A 534 9.05 1.00 -17.08
C PRO A 534 9.85 0.40 -18.25
N SER A 535 9.36 0.51 -19.49
CA SER A 535 10.08 0.00 -20.67
C SER A 535 11.36 0.78 -21.00
N LYS A 536 11.58 1.91 -20.34
CA LYS A 536 12.75 2.78 -20.50
C LYS A 536 13.70 2.74 -19.31
N LEU A 537 13.33 2.04 -18.24
CA LEU A 537 14.14 1.92 -17.03
C LEU A 537 14.98 0.64 -17.09
N LEU A 538 16.11 0.64 -16.40
CA LEU A 538 16.87 -0.59 -16.21
C LEU A 538 16.19 -1.49 -15.18
N THR A 539 16.26 -2.80 -15.40
CA THR A 539 15.71 -3.78 -14.47
C THR A 539 16.60 -3.88 -13.22
N PRO A 540 16.07 -3.63 -12.01
CA PRO A 540 16.82 -3.79 -10.77
C PRO A 540 17.29 -5.23 -10.56
N ARG A 541 18.46 -5.38 -9.93
CA ARG A 541 19.02 -6.68 -9.55
C ARG A 541 18.89 -6.92 -8.05
N ILE A 542 18.72 -8.19 -7.68
CA ILE A 542 18.85 -8.68 -6.31
C ILE A 542 19.80 -9.87 -6.30
N LEU A 543 20.88 -9.75 -5.53
CA LEU A 543 21.90 -10.77 -5.38
C LEU A 543 21.75 -11.44 -4.01
N THR A 544 21.69 -12.76 -4.00
CA THR A 544 21.59 -13.58 -2.80
C THR A 544 22.96 -14.15 -2.47
N PHE A 545 23.54 -13.70 -1.37
CA PHE A 545 24.79 -14.21 -0.83
C PHE A 545 24.50 -15.13 0.37
N THR A 546 25.10 -16.32 0.36
CA THR A 546 24.95 -17.31 1.43
C THR A 546 26.30 -17.84 1.87
N ALA A 547 26.38 -18.28 3.13
CA ALA A 547 27.51 -19.08 3.57
C ALA A 547 27.62 -20.37 2.73
N PRO A 548 28.84 -20.90 2.53
CA PRO A 548 29.12 -22.07 1.70
C PRO A 548 28.62 -23.40 2.29
#